data_AF-A0AAN7RTN8-F1
#
_entry.id   AF-A0AAN7RTN8-F1
#
_cell.length_a   1.000
_cell.length_b   1.000
_cell.length_c   1.000
_cell.angle_alpha   90.00
_cell.angle_beta   90.00
_cell.angle_gamma   90.00
#
_symmetry.space_group_name_H-M   'P 1'
#
loop_
_entity.id
_entity.type
_entity.pdbx_description
1 polymer ?
#
loop_
_entity_poly.entity_id
_entity_poly.type
_entity_poly.pdbx_seq_one_letter_code
_entity_poly.pdbx_strand_id
1 'polypeptide(L)'
;MVSDLLHHLDTHRSMGLDGIHPRVLRELAEVLTKTLSILYQQSWLTAEVPVDWRLANVMPIDKKGWKENPGNYRPVSLTLVPGKVMEQIILSAITQHIQYNQVIRPSQHGFMKGRSCLTDVISFCDKMTHLVDEGKAVDVIYCPYFSWDRDNFLSSS
;
A
#
# COMPACT_ATOMS: atom_id res chain seq x y z
N MET A 1 10.30 -3.40 17.39
CA MET A 1 9.58 -3.51 16.10
C MET A 1 8.07 -3.43 16.28
N VAL A 2 7.39 -4.43 16.87
CA VAL A 2 5.92 -4.38 17.03
C VAL A 2 5.48 -3.22 17.94
N SER A 3 6.11 -3.07 19.11
CA SER A 3 5.88 -1.92 20.01
C SER A 3 6.06 -0.58 19.28
N ASP A 4 7.16 -0.41 18.54
CA ASP A 4 7.41 0.81 17.77
C ASP A 4 6.27 1.08 16.76
N LEU A 5 5.82 0.07 16.02
CA LEU A 5 4.72 0.22 15.07
C LEU A 5 3.41 0.61 15.76
N LEU A 6 3.13 0.07 16.95
CA LEU A 6 1.95 0.42 17.74
C LEU A 6 2.01 1.86 18.26
N HIS A 7 3.18 2.32 18.74
CA HIS A 7 3.36 3.69 19.22
C HIS A 7 3.23 4.73 18.10
N HIS A 8 3.61 4.38 16.87
CA HIS A 8 3.53 5.24 15.70
C HIS A 8 2.24 5.08 14.89
N LEU A 9 1.23 4.39 15.42
CA LEU A 9 -0.09 4.33 14.79
C LEU A 9 -0.69 5.74 14.68
N ASP A 10 -1.16 6.06 13.48
CA ASP A 10 -1.91 7.28 13.21
C ASP A 10 -3.29 7.21 13.89
N THR A 11 -3.45 8.00 14.95
CA THR A 11 -4.67 8.06 15.75
C THR A 11 -5.79 8.88 15.12
N HIS A 12 -5.59 9.47 13.94
CA HIS A 12 -6.68 10.13 13.21
C HIS A 12 -7.32 9.21 12.17
N ARG A 13 -6.82 7.97 12.03
CA ARG A 13 -7.39 6.95 11.14
C ARG A 13 -8.73 6.43 11.65
N SER A 14 -9.56 6.02 10.71
CA SER A 14 -10.84 5.36 10.97
C SER A 14 -10.67 4.08 11.78
N MET A 15 -11.70 3.76 12.56
CA MET A 15 -11.78 2.52 13.34
C MET A 15 -11.80 1.29 12.42
N GLY A 16 -11.31 0.16 12.94
CA GLY A 16 -11.49 -1.13 12.30
C GLY A 16 -12.94 -1.60 12.34
N LEU A 17 -13.23 -2.74 11.70
CA LEU A 17 -14.54 -3.40 11.74
C LEU A 17 -14.91 -3.89 13.15
N ASP A 18 -13.91 -4.05 14.00
CA ASP A 18 -14.03 -4.37 15.42
C ASP A 18 -14.51 -3.17 16.27
N GLY A 19 -14.64 -1.97 15.67
CA GLY A 19 -14.94 -0.74 16.41
C GLY A 19 -13.78 -0.25 17.27
N ILE A 20 -12.60 -0.85 17.15
CA ILE A 20 -11.43 -0.49 17.94
C ILE A 20 -10.70 0.63 17.22
N HIS A 21 -10.62 1.77 17.89
CA HIS A 21 -9.89 2.92 17.39
C HIS A 21 -8.38 2.69 17.52
N PRO A 22 -7.54 3.08 16.53
CA PRO A 22 -6.08 2.91 16.59
C PRO A 22 -5.44 3.47 17.86
N ARG A 23 -6.03 4.53 18.42
CA ARG A 23 -5.64 5.09 19.72
C ARG A 23 -5.65 4.05 20.84
N VAL A 24 -6.65 3.17 20.90
CA VAL A 24 -6.72 2.12 21.93
C VAL A 24 -5.51 1.20 21.84
N LEU A 25 -5.13 0.78 20.64
CA LEU A 25 -3.93 -0.05 20.44
C LEU A 25 -2.65 0.67 20.82
N ARG A 26 -2.57 1.98 20.57
CA ARG A 26 -1.42 2.81 20.96
C ARG A 26 -1.28 2.95 22.48
N GLU A 27 -2.38 3.24 23.18
CA GLU A 27 -2.37 3.35 24.65
C GLU A 27 -2.09 2.00 25.32
N LEU A 28 -2.54 0.89 24.71
CA LEU A 28 -2.32 -0.47 25.21
C LEU A 28 -1.07 -1.14 24.62
N ALA A 29 -0.17 -0.40 23.97
CA ALA A 29 0.95 -0.95 23.23
C ALA A 29 1.84 -1.86 24.10
N GLU A 30 2.13 -1.46 25.34
CA GLU A 30 2.96 -2.22 26.27
C GLU A 30 2.37 -3.62 26.57
N VAL A 31 1.05 -3.70 26.71
CA VAL A 31 0.35 -4.96 27.00
C VAL A 31 0.19 -5.80 25.74
N LEU A 32 -0.17 -5.18 24.62
CA LEU A 32 -0.49 -5.88 23.38
C LEU A 32 0.76 -6.34 22.63
N THR A 33 1.91 -5.68 22.81
CA THR A 33 3.15 -5.97 22.07
C THR A 33 3.53 -7.43 22.17
N LYS A 34 3.53 -8.00 23.37
CA LYS A 34 3.95 -9.39 23.58
C LYS A 34 3.01 -10.37 22.88
N THR A 35 1.70 -10.20 23.06
CA THR A 35 0.68 -11.06 22.48
C THR A 35 0.68 -10.99 20.96
N LEU A 36 0.71 -9.78 20.39
CA LEU A 36 0.77 -9.58 18.95
C LEU A 36 2.06 -10.10 18.34
N SER A 37 3.19 -9.97 19.02
CA SER A 37 4.47 -10.51 18.53
C SER A 37 4.43 -12.03 18.39
N ILE A 38 3.86 -12.75 19.38
CA ILE A 38 3.69 -14.21 19.31
C ILE A 38 2.78 -14.57 18.14
N LEU A 39 1.65 -13.87 18.00
CA LEU A 39 0.68 -14.11 16.94
C LEU A 39 1.30 -13.88 15.54
N TYR A 40 1.99 -12.76 15.33
CA TYR A 40 2.67 -12.47 14.08
C TYR A 40 3.75 -13.49 13.75
N GLN A 41 4.52 -13.93 14.74
CA GLN A 41 5.54 -14.95 14.54
C GLN A 41 4.92 -16.28 14.12
N GLN A 42 3.82 -16.69 14.77
CA GLN A 42 3.08 -17.88 14.37
C GLN A 42 2.56 -17.76 12.95
N SER A 43 1.90 -16.64 12.62
CA SER A 43 1.39 -16.40 11.27
C SER A 43 2.48 -16.37 10.21
N TRP A 44 3.66 -15.86 10.53
CA TRP A 44 4.81 -15.90 9.63
C TRP A 44 5.30 -17.32 9.35
N LEU A 45 5.34 -18.18 10.38
CA LEU A 45 5.82 -19.55 10.25
C LEU A 45 4.81 -20.49 9.59
N THR A 46 3.52 -20.32 9.87
CA THR A 46 2.45 -21.16 9.32
C THR A 46 1.91 -20.66 7.98
N ALA A 47 2.24 -19.42 7.60
CA ALA A 47 1.60 -18.69 6.49
C ALA A 47 0.07 -18.54 6.66
N GLU A 48 -0.43 -18.63 7.90
CA GLU A 48 -1.85 -18.48 8.22
C GLU A 48 -2.07 -17.25 9.12
N VAL A 49 -3.07 -16.43 8.77
CA VAL A 49 -3.49 -15.28 9.57
C VAL A 49 -4.91 -15.48 10.08
N PRO A 50 -5.29 -14.85 11.21
CA PRO A 50 -6.67 -14.83 11.68
C PRO A 50 -7.65 -14.47 10.56
N VAL A 51 -8.79 -15.17 10.50
CA VAL A 51 -9.81 -14.94 9.47
C VAL A 51 -10.25 -13.48 9.43
N ASP A 52 -10.38 -12.84 10.60
CA ASP A 52 -10.79 -11.45 10.73
C ASP A 52 -9.80 -10.47 10.08
N TRP A 53 -8.52 -10.84 9.96
CA TRP A 53 -7.51 -10.01 9.29
C TRP A 53 -7.59 -10.11 7.76
N ARG A 54 -8.22 -11.17 7.25
CA ARG A 54 -8.47 -11.36 5.81
C ARG A 54 -9.76 -10.68 5.36
N LEU A 55 -10.64 -10.33 6.30
CA LEU A 55 -11.87 -9.62 6.02
C LEU A 55 -11.60 -8.12 5.88
N ALA A 56 -12.13 -7.52 4.82
CA ALA A 56 -12.09 -6.09 4.62
C ALA A 56 -13.47 -5.58 4.23
N ASN A 57 -13.86 -4.44 4.80
CA ASN A 57 -15.06 -3.75 4.37
C ASN A 57 -14.74 -2.84 3.21
N VAL A 58 -15.45 -3.00 2.10
CA VAL A 58 -15.28 -2.18 0.91
C VAL A 58 -16.15 -0.94 1.06
N MET A 59 -15.52 0.18 1.41
CA MET A 59 -16.19 1.46 1.49
C MET A 59 -15.97 2.27 0.21
N PRO A 60 -17.04 2.80 -0.39
CA PRO A 60 -16.92 3.67 -1.55
C PRO A 60 -16.44 5.06 -1.10
N ILE A 61 -15.33 5.53 -1.68
CA ILE A 61 -14.85 6.90 -1.50
C ILE A 61 -15.24 7.74 -2.71
N ASP A 62 -15.95 8.85 -2.45
CA ASP A 62 -16.29 9.88 -3.44
C ASP A 62 -15.01 10.39 -4.13
N LYS A 63 -14.87 10.17 -5.45
CA LYS A 63 -13.99 10.99 -6.30
C LYS A 63 -14.69 12.32 -6.56
N LYS A 64 -13.90 13.32 -6.98
CA LYS A 64 -14.42 14.58 -7.52
C LYS A 64 -15.31 14.30 -8.75
N GLY A 65 -16.59 14.68 -8.69
CA GLY A 65 -17.59 14.42 -9.73
C GLY A 65 -19.03 14.41 -9.20
N TRP A 66 -19.99 14.00 -10.03
CA TRP A 66 -21.39 13.82 -9.62
C TRP A 66 -21.57 12.54 -8.79
N LYS A 67 -22.20 12.66 -7.62
CA LYS A 67 -22.39 11.55 -6.66
C LYS A 67 -23.31 10.45 -7.16
N GLU A 68 -24.13 10.74 -8.17
CA GLU A 68 -25.07 9.77 -8.74
C GLU A 68 -24.41 8.80 -9.72
N ASN A 69 -23.16 9.05 -10.14
CA ASN A 69 -22.43 8.16 -11.03
C ASN A 69 -21.57 7.15 -10.23
N PRO A 70 -21.87 5.84 -10.27
CA PRO A 70 -21.08 4.81 -9.59
C PRO A 70 -19.59 4.80 -9.99
N GLY A 71 -19.24 5.21 -11.21
CA GLY A 71 -17.85 5.29 -11.68
C GLY A 71 -17.01 6.37 -10.97
N ASN A 72 -17.67 7.29 -10.27
CA ASN A 72 -17.02 8.31 -9.46
C ASN A 72 -16.65 7.80 -8.05
N TYR A 73 -16.85 6.52 -7.75
CA TYR A 73 -16.38 5.94 -6.50
C TYR A 73 -15.06 5.19 -6.68
N ARG A 74 -14.22 5.20 -5.64
CA ARG A 74 -13.11 4.25 -5.48
C ARG A 74 -13.47 3.30 -4.34
N PRO A 75 -13.56 1.99 -4.58
CA PRO A 75 -13.67 1.05 -3.47
C PRO A 75 -12.36 1.09 -2.67
N VAL A 76 -12.47 1.27 -1.35
CA VAL A 76 -11.34 1.17 -0.43
C VAL A 76 -11.64 0.10 0.61
N SER A 77 -10.73 -0.86 0.71
CA SER A 77 -10.79 -1.98 1.64
C SER A 77 -10.26 -1.55 3.00
N LEU A 78 -11.11 -1.55 4.02
CA LEU A 78 -10.72 -1.29 5.41
C LEU A 78 -10.47 -2.63 6.12
N THR A 79 -9.19 -2.94 6.34
CA THR A 79 -8.73 -4.06 7.18
C THR A 79 -8.55 -3.63 8.64
N LEU A 80 -8.59 -4.62 9.54
CA LEU A 80 -8.37 -4.44 10.98
C LEU A 80 -6.98 -3.88 11.28
N VAL A 81 -6.88 -3.07 12.36
CA VAL A 81 -5.63 -2.39 12.72
C VAL A 81 -4.48 -3.37 13.00
N PRO A 82 -4.67 -4.49 13.74
CA PRO A 82 -3.62 -5.49 13.92
C PRO A 82 -3.16 -6.13 12.59
N GLY A 83 -4.09 -6.35 11.65
CA GLY A 83 -3.77 -6.87 10.32
C GLY A 83 -2.89 -5.89 9.53
N LYS A 84 -3.21 -4.60 9.55
CA LYS A 84 -2.40 -3.53 8.93
C LYS A 84 -0.99 -3.45 9.51
N VAL A 85 -0.83 -3.66 10.81
CA VAL A 85 0.50 -3.70 11.44
C VAL A 85 1.31 -4.88 10.90
N MET A 86 0.70 -6.05 10.71
CA MET A 86 1.36 -7.19 10.08
C MET A 86 1.72 -6.92 8.61
N GLU A 87 0.80 -6.33 7.84
CA GLU A 87 1.05 -5.91 6.45
C GLU A 87 2.26 -4.97 6.37
N GLN A 88 2.42 -4.04 7.31
CA GLN A 88 3.58 -3.15 7.36
C GLN A 88 4.89 -3.90 7.66
N ILE A 89 4.87 -4.91 8.53
CA ILE A 89 6.04 -5.76 8.80
C ILE A 89 6.46 -6.50 7.52
N ILE A 90 5.49 -7.13 6.85
CA ILE A 90 5.71 -7.85 5.58
C ILE A 90 6.24 -6.88 4.51
N LEU A 91 5.60 -5.73 4.35
CA LEU A 91 6.00 -4.70 3.38
C LEU A 91 7.43 -4.20 3.63
N SER A 92 7.80 -3.99 4.89
CA SER A 92 9.17 -3.60 5.27
C SER A 92 10.18 -4.65 4.83
N ALA A 93 9.93 -5.93 5.12
CA ALA A 93 10.81 -7.03 4.75
C ALA A 93 10.96 -7.17 3.22
N ILE A 94 9.84 -7.10 2.48
CA ILE A 94 9.85 -7.14 1.00
C ILE A 94 10.61 -5.95 0.44
N THR A 95 10.36 -4.74 0.95
CA THR A 95 11.02 -3.52 0.48
C THR A 95 12.52 -3.58 0.71
N GLN A 96 12.96 -4.04 1.89
CA GLN A 96 14.38 -4.25 2.20
C GLN A 96 15.03 -5.25 1.24
N HIS A 97 14.36 -6.38 0.97
CA HIS A 97 14.85 -7.38 0.03
C HIS A 97 14.99 -6.83 -1.39
N ILE A 98 13.98 -6.09 -1.87
CA ILE A 98 13.98 -5.47 -3.20
C ILE A 98 15.12 -4.45 -3.32
N GLN A 99 15.34 -3.63 -2.29
CA GLN A 99 16.39 -2.61 -2.27
C GLN A 99 17.79 -3.25 -2.25
N TYR A 100 17.99 -4.25 -1.39
CA TYR A 100 19.27 -4.93 -1.25
C TYR A 100 19.69 -5.64 -2.56
N ASN A 101 18.75 -6.34 -3.20
CA ASN A 101 19.02 -7.09 -4.43
C ASN A 101 18.86 -6.26 -5.72
N GLN A 102 18.54 -4.97 -5.61
CA GLN A 102 18.32 -4.08 -6.77
C GLN A 102 17.35 -4.64 -7.82
N VAL A 103 16.29 -5.32 -7.37
CA VAL A 103 15.33 -6.02 -8.25
C VAL A 103 14.57 -5.05 -9.15
N ILE A 104 14.31 -3.84 -8.66
CA ILE A 104 13.55 -2.80 -9.37
C ILE A 104 14.49 -1.85 -10.10
N ARG A 105 14.15 -1.52 -11.35
CA ARG A 105 14.93 -0.59 -12.18
C ARG A 105 14.99 0.83 -11.59
N PRO A 106 16.10 1.56 -11.79
CA PRO A 106 16.20 2.96 -11.37
C PRO A 106 15.15 3.90 -11.97
N SER A 107 14.55 3.54 -13.11
CA SER A 107 13.48 4.32 -13.75
C SER A 107 12.11 4.19 -13.09
N GLN A 108 11.92 3.25 -12.14
CA GLN A 108 10.64 3.09 -11.45
C GLN A 108 10.48 4.14 -10.36
N HIS A 109 9.53 5.06 -10.50
CA HIS A 109 9.30 6.12 -9.51
C HIS A 109 8.11 5.85 -8.58
N GLY A 110 7.07 5.17 -9.07
CA GLY A 110 5.89 4.85 -8.28
C GLY A 110 6.21 3.95 -7.08
N PHE A 111 5.70 4.31 -5.90
CA PHE A 111 5.82 3.55 -4.65
C PHE A 111 7.26 3.30 -4.16
N MET A 112 8.24 4.05 -4.67
CA MET A 112 9.64 3.94 -4.25
C MET A 112 10.01 5.04 -3.26
N LYS A 113 10.71 4.68 -2.18
CA LYS A 113 11.20 5.65 -1.18
C LYS A 113 12.12 6.67 -1.85
N GLY A 114 11.87 7.97 -1.60
CA GLY A 114 12.66 9.07 -2.15
C GLY A 114 12.36 9.41 -3.61
N ARG A 115 11.34 8.79 -4.21
CA ARG A 115 10.88 9.08 -5.58
C ARG A 115 9.45 9.59 -5.55
N SER A 116 9.10 10.42 -6.54
CA SER A 116 7.77 11.01 -6.70
C SER A 116 7.43 11.14 -8.18
N CYS A 117 6.18 11.53 -8.47
CA CYS A 117 5.77 11.87 -9.84
C CYS A 117 6.63 13.02 -10.42
N LEU A 118 7.09 13.95 -9.56
CA LEU A 118 7.93 15.06 -10.00
C LEU A 118 9.31 14.57 -10.44
N THR A 119 9.94 13.69 -9.66
CA THR A 119 11.26 13.14 -10.03
C THR A 119 11.18 12.30 -11.30
N ASP A 120 10.04 11.63 -11.53
CA ASP A 120 9.77 10.87 -12.75
C ASP A 120 9.76 11.77 -13.99
N VAL A 121 8.98 12.85 -13.93
CA VAL A 121 8.91 13.84 -15.02
C VAL A 121 10.27 14.49 -15.25
N ILE A 122 11.00 14.86 -14.19
CA ILE A 122 12.34 15.45 -14.33
C ILE A 122 13.30 14.46 -15.02
N SER A 123 13.35 13.21 -14.58
CA SER A 123 14.21 12.20 -15.19
C SER A 123 13.83 11.91 -16.65
N PHE A 124 12.54 11.95 -16.97
CA PHE A 124 12.07 11.83 -18.34
C PHE A 124 12.51 13.04 -19.19
N CYS A 125 12.25 14.26 -18.73
CA CYS A 125 12.62 15.48 -19.44
C CYS A 125 14.13 15.59 -19.68
N ASP A 126 14.95 15.30 -18.68
CA ASP A 126 16.41 15.29 -18.77
C ASP A 126 16.90 14.35 -19.89
N LYS A 127 16.34 13.13 -19.94
CA LYS A 127 16.63 12.16 -20.98
C LYS A 127 16.18 12.63 -22.37
N MET A 128 15.02 13.28 -22.47
CA MET A 128 14.51 13.82 -23.73
C MET A 128 15.40 14.95 -24.25
N THR A 129 15.74 15.92 -23.39
CA THR A 129 16.58 17.07 -23.76
C THR A 129 17.95 16.60 -24.24
N HIS A 130 18.58 15.65 -23.55
CA HIS A 130 19.86 15.08 -23.97
C HIS A 130 19.80 14.45 -25.37
N LEU A 131 18.74 13.69 -25.69
CA LEU A 131 18.59 13.07 -27.02
C LEU A 131 18.36 14.10 -28.12
N VAL A 132 17.61 15.17 -27.81
CA VAL A 132 17.36 16.28 -28.74
C VAL A 132 18.65 17.06 -29.01
N ASP A 133 19.46 17.32 -27.99
CA ASP A 133 20.75 18.01 -28.12
C ASP A 133 21.75 17.22 -28.99
N GLU A 134 21.66 15.89 -28.97
CA GLU A 134 22.44 15.00 -29.86
C GLU A 134 21.89 14.95 -31.30
N GLY A 135 20.79 15.65 -31.61
CA GLY A 135 20.13 15.64 -32.91
C GLY A 135 19.39 14.33 -33.24
N LYS A 136 19.05 13.52 -32.24
CA LYS A 136 18.31 12.27 -32.43
C LYS A 136 16.81 12.53 -32.49
N ALA A 137 16.11 11.84 -33.41
CA ALA A 137 14.65 11.80 -33.40
C ALA A 137 14.16 11.00 -32.18
N VAL A 138 13.12 11.49 -31.50
CA VAL A 138 12.56 10.86 -30.31
C VAL A 138 11.06 10.71 -30.43
N ASP A 139 10.58 9.47 -30.31
CA ASP A 139 9.16 9.13 -30.25
C ASP A 139 8.81 8.62 -28.85
N VAL A 140 7.65 9.04 -28.33
CA VAL A 140 7.19 8.70 -26.97
C VAL A 140 5.92 7.87 -27.07
N ILE A 141 5.93 6.68 -26.47
CA ILE A 141 4.77 5.80 -26.39
C ILE A 141 4.22 5.82 -24.96
N TYR A 142 2.97 6.25 -24.80
CA TYR A 142 2.28 6.20 -23.52
C TYR A 142 1.35 4.97 -23.47
N CYS A 143 1.64 4.04 -22.57
CA CYS A 143 0.83 2.83 -22.36
C CYS A 143 0.14 2.88 -20.98
N PRO A 144 -1.11 3.32 -20.89
CA PRO A 144 -1.84 3.25 -19.63
C PRO A 144 -2.17 1.79 -19.28
N TYR A 145 -1.85 1.39 -18.05
CA TYR A 145 -2.26 0.10 -17.49
C TYR A 145 -3.34 0.32 -16.42
N PHE A 146 -4.51 -0.29 -16.59
CA PHE A 146 -5.57 -0.30 -15.59
C PHE A 146 -5.54 -1.62 -14.82
N SER A 147 -5.09 -1.56 -13.56
CA SER A 147 -4.79 -2.74 -12.74
C SER A 147 -5.88 -3.15 -11.74
N TRP A 148 -7.07 -2.54 -11.75
CA TRP A 148 -7.99 -2.63 -10.60
C TRP A 148 -9.14 -3.66 -10.70
N ASP A 149 -9.35 -4.34 -11.84
CA ASP A 149 -10.59 -5.12 -12.06
C ASP A 149 -10.44 -6.64 -12.28
N ARG A 150 -9.26 -7.26 -12.14
CA ARG A 150 -9.11 -8.67 -12.60
C ARG A 150 -9.29 -9.79 -11.57
N ASP A 151 -9.41 -9.50 -10.27
CA ASP A 151 -9.32 -10.58 -9.26
C ASP A 151 -10.59 -10.88 -8.45
N ASN A 152 -11.79 -10.41 -8.80
CA ASN A 152 -13.02 -10.82 -8.06
C ASN A 152 -14.36 -10.68 -8.83
N PHE A 153 -14.47 -11.13 -10.09
CA PHE A 153 -15.77 -11.11 -10.81
C PHE A 153 -16.03 -12.31 -11.74
N LEU A 154 -15.60 -13.52 -11.38
CA LEU A 154 -16.04 -14.75 -12.06
C LEU A 154 -16.45 -15.84 -11.06
N SER A 155 -17.59 -15.64 -10.40
CA SER A 155 -18.45 -16.75 -9.94
C SER A 155 -19.90 -16.27 -9.76
N SER A 156 -20.57 -15.93 -10.85
CA SER A 156 -22.04 -15.93 -10.91
C SER A 156 -22.49 -15.91 -12.36
N SER A 157 -22.57 -17.10 -12.95
CA SER A 157 -23.48 -17.46 -14.05
C SER A 157 -23.79 -18.94 -13.90
#